data_AF-A0A946N2E1-F1
#
_entry.id   AF-A0A946N2E1-F1
#
_cell.length_a   1.000
_cell.length_b   1.000
_cell.length_c   1.000
_cell.angle_alpha   90.00
_cell.angle_beta   90.00
_cell.angle_gamma   90.00
#
_symmetry.space_group_name_H-M   'P 1'
#
loop_
_entity.id
_entity.type
_entity.pdbx_description
1 polymer ?
#
loop_
_entity_poly.entity_id
_entity_poly.type
_entity_poly.pdbx_seq_one_letter_code
_entity_poly.pdbx_strand_id
1 'polypeptide(L)'
;MSLCLPLFSVFAYASYAQEATFIDNVLTLSKATVGETAYALELGLSVNQGNYDFGVLAAAEVPFTNTDGASIFDGSVLRVPTVDVGGTNYSLDLALISGDPITFRLSDYAEVAAPTPSALAQATTLFGDSIETQIVQAKCTVCHKVGLIASNSGLLFVSTRDGSAATNLSAFANYLNGSEASRARILSMVTGVGHTGGKQMEVGSDLHQNLGEMLRLLLEHQAGI
;
A
#
# COMPACT_ATOMS: atom_id res chain seq x y z
N MET A 1 40.36 -19.59 -7.53
CA MET A 1 39.31 -19.24 -6.54
C MET A 1 38.74 -17.89 -6.94
N SER A 2 37.64 -17.90 -7.70
CA SER A 2 36.91 -16.67 -8.06
C SER A 2 36.01 -16.26 -6.90
N LEU A 3 36.23 -15.07 -6.37
CA LEU A 3 35.33 -14.42 -5.42
C LEU A 3 34.08 -13.97 -6.17
N CYS A 4 32.95 -14.59 -5.85
CA CYS A 4 31.63 -14.14 -6.27
C CYS A 4 31.13 -13.12 -5.23
N LEU A 5 31.12 -11.83 -5.57
CA LEU A 5 30.44 -10.82 -4.76
C LEU A 5 28.93 -10.95 -5.00
N PRO A 6 28.08 -11.07 -3.96
CA PRO A 6 26.65 -10.96 -4.14
C PRO A 6 26.29 -9.50 -4.40
N LEU A 7 25.65 -9.27 -5.54
CA LEU A 7 25.01 -8.01 -5.89
C LEU A 7 23.84 -7.81 -4.91
N PHE A 8 24.01 -6.93 -3.92
CA PHE A 8 22.88 -6.51 -3.07
C PHE A 8 21.93 -5.69 -3.95
N SER A 9 20.81 -6.30 -4.33
CA SER A 9 19.67 -5.58 -4.89
C SER A 9 19.14 -4.61 -3.84
N VAL A 10 19.43 -3.32 -4.03
CA VAL A 10 18.79 -2.25 -3.29
C VAL A 10 17.35 -2.19 -3.80
N PHE A 11 16.44 -2.85 -3.10
CA PHE A 11 15.02 -2.53 -3.24
C PHE A 11 14.86 -1.09 -2.77
N ALA A 12 14.57 -0.19 -3.71
CA ALA A 12 14.02 1.11 -3.38
C ALA A 12 12.62 0.86 -2.81
N TYR A 13 12.54 0.61 -1.51
CA TYR A 13 11.30 0.74 -0.79
C TYR A 13 10.87 2.20 -0.96
N ALA A 14 9.69 2.41 -1.53
CA ALA A 14 9.01 3.68 -1.32
C ALA A 14 9.01 3.93 0.19
N SER A 15 9.58 5.05 0.62
CA SER A 15 9.65 5.47 2.02
C SER A 15 8.23 5.78 2.52
N TYR A 16 7.43 4.74 2.71
CA TYR A 16 6.32 4.81 3.64
C TYR A 16 6.95 4.99 5.02
N ALA A 17 6.48 6.00 5.74
CA ALA A 17 6.75 6.15 7.16
C ALA A 17 6.58 4.77 7.81
N GLN A 18 7.62 4.26 8.48
CA GLN A 18 7.45 2.99 9.19
C GLN A 18 6.58 3.31 10.41
N GLU A 19 5.32 2.85 10.36
CA GLU A 19 4.33 3.05 11.42
C GLU A 19 4.88 2.53 12.74
N ALA A 20 4.59 3.25 13.83
CA ALA A 20 4.90 2.72 15.16
C ALA A 20 4.12 1.42 15.38
N THR A 21 4.70 0.50 16.13
CA THR A 21 4.03 -0.77 16.46
C THR A 21 3.78 -0.84 17.96
N PHE A 22 2.66 -1.42 18.36
CA PHE A 22 2.35 -1.70 19.75
C PHE A 22 2.06 -3.19 19.94
N ILE A 23 3.06 -3.93 20.43
CA ILE A 23 3.01 -5.38 20.58
C ILE A 23 3.51 -5.74 21.98
N ASP A 24 2.80 -6.65 22.65
CA ASP A 24 3.19 -7.16 23.97
C ASP A 24 3.52 -6.06 25.00
N ASN A 25 2.72 -4.99 25.02
CA ASN A 25 2.89 -3.81 25.88
C ASN A 25 4.15 -2.99 25.60
N VAL A 26 4.80 -3.16 24.44
CA VAL A 26 5.93 -2.36 24.00
C VAL A 26 5.51 -1.54 22.78
N LEU A 27 5.66 -0.22 22.90
CA LEU A 27 5.53 0.72 21.79
C LEU A 27 6.91 0.91 21.15
N THR A 28 7.07 0.45 19.91
CA THR A 28 8.29 0.60 19.14
C THR A 28 8.15 1.76 18.16
N LEU A 29 9.08 2.72 18.24
CA LEU A 29 9.17 3.88 17.37
C LEU A 29 10.47 3.76 16.55
N SER A 30 10.37 3.45 15.26
CA SER A 30 11.56 3.35 14.39
C SER A 30 12.29 4.68 14.21
N LYS A 31 11.57 5.80 14.37
CA LYS A 31 12.13 7.16 14.28
C LYS A 31 11.34 8.12 15.18
N ALA A 32 12.00 8.60 16.22
CA ALA A 32 11.54 9.70 17.08
C ALA A 32 12.56 10.85 17.05
N THR A 33 12.13 12.07 16.73
CA THR A 33 13.01 13.24 16.62
C THR A 33 12.95 14.14 17.84
N VAL A 34 14.10 14.64 18.26
CA VAL A 34 14.26 15.65 19.31
C VAL A 34 15.11 16.80 18.74
N GLY A 35 14.46 17.85 18.22
CA GLY A 35 15.18 18.84 17.42
C GLY A 35 15.79 18.21 16.17
N GLU A 36 17.12 18.31 16.00
CA GLU A 36 17.87 17.77 14.86
C GLU A 36 18.51 16.39 15.13
N THR A 37 18.14 15.73 16.23
CA THR A 37 18.55 14.34 16.51
C THR A 37 17.38 13.38 16.31
N ALA A 38 17.69 12.12 15.99
CA ALA A 38 16.70 11.06 15.81
C ALA A 38 17.10 9.80 16.58
N TYR A 39 16.11 9.11 17.13
CA TYR A 39 16.28 7.87 17.88
C TYR A 39 15.29 6.81 17.42
N ALA A 40 15.70 5.54 17.42
CA ALA A 40 14.79 4.42 17.54
C ALA A 40 14.51 4.17 19.03
N LEU A 41 13.24 4.07 19.43
CA LEU A 41 12.82 3.93 20.82
C LEU A 41 11.96 2.68 21.01
N GLU A 42 12.12 2.02 22.15
CA GLU A 42 11.17 1.05 22.68
C GLU A 42 10.66 1.56 24.02
N LEU A 43 9.34 1.70 24.15
CA LEU A 43 8.68 2.21 25.35
C LEU A 43 7.78 1.13 25.95
N GLY A 44 8.03 0.76 27.20
CA GLY A 44 7.24 -0.24 27.93
C GLY A 44 6.04 0.41 28.63
N LEU A 45 4.85 -0.14 28.40
CA LEU A 45 3.63 0.27 29.07
C LEU A 45 3.56 -0.27 30.51
N SER A 46 3.23 0.63 31.44
CA SER A 46 2.84 0.33 32.81
C SER A 46 1.51 1.02 33.11
N VAL A 47 0.59 0.32 33.78
CA VAL A 47 -0.75 0.85 34.09
C VAL A 47 -0.87 1.09 35.58
N ASN A 48 -1.00 2.36 35.98
CA ASN A 48 -1.06 2.80 37.38
C ASN A 48 -2.34 3.59 37.64
N GLN A 49 -3.32 2.97 38.32
CA GLN A 49 -4.58 3.61 38.72
C GLN A 49 -5.32 4.28 37.54
N GLY A 50 -5.31 3.64 36.37
CA GLY A 50 -5.94 4.16 35.14
C GLY A 50 -5.05 5.11 34.32
N ASN A 51 -3.84 5.43 34.79
CA ASN A 51 -2.83 6.08 33.98
C ASN A 51 -2.05 5.05 33.17
N TYR A 52 -1.83 5.35 31.90
CA TYR A 52 -1.02 4.54 30.99
C TYR A 52 0.33 5.25 30.82
N ASP A 53 1.35 4.73 31.49
CA ASP A 53 2.69 5.29 31.55
C ASP A 53 3.64 4.48 30.66
N PHE A 54 4.48 5.16 29.88
CA PHE A 54 5.44 4.58 28.95
C PHE A 54 6.86 4.94 29.38
N GLY A 55 7.60 3.95 29.89
CA GLY A 55 9.00 4.09 30.28
C GLY A 55 9.94 3.69 29.13
N VAL A 56 11.05 4.41 28.96
CA VAL A 56 12.05 4.04 27.93
C VAL A 56 12.76 2.74 28.31
N LEU A 57 12.63 1.71 27.48
CA LEU A 57 13.32 0.42 27.61
C LEU A 57 14.64 0.41 26.83
N ALA A 58 14.60 0.95 25.61
CA ALA A 58 15.76 1.07 24.73
C ALA A 58 15.70 2.38 23.93
N ALA A 59 16.88 2.95 23.70
CA ALA A 59 17.07 4.10 22.83
C ALA A 59 18.37 3.94 22.03
N ALA A 60 18.28 4.06 20.71
CA ALA A 60 19.43 4.03 19.82
C ALA A 60 19.38 5.25 18.90
N GLU A 61 20.46 6.03 18.83
CA GLU A 61 20.55 7.14 17.88
C GLU A 61 20.57 6.62 16.44
N VAL A 62 19.78 7.23 15.56
CA VAL A 62 19.68 6.90 14.14
C VAL A 62 19.97 8.15 13.29
N PRO A 63 20.39 8.00 12.03
CA PRO A 63 20.65 9.15 11.17
C PRO A 63 19.42 10.05 11.03
N PHE A 64 19.60 11.35 11.29
CA PHE A 64 18.58 12.34 11.02
C PHE A 64 18.56 12.67 9.52
N THR A 65 17.42 12.43 8.87
CA THR A 65 17.20 12.79 7.45
C THR A 65 16.14 13.87 7.30
N ASN A 66 14.99 13.68 7.95
CA ASN A 66 13.83 14.56 7.96
C ASN A 66 12.85 14.12 9.07
N THR A 67 11.80 14.92 9.27
CA THR A 67 10.70 14.64 10.21
C THR A 67 9.55 13.85 9.59
N ASP A 68 9.62 13.46 8.31
CA ASP A 68 8.53 12.77 7.63
C ASP A 68 8.20 11.44 8.32
N GLY A 69 6.96 11.30 8.80
CA GLY A 69 6.49 10.13 9.52
C GLY A 69 7.19 9.86 10.86
N ALA A 70 8.02 10.78 11.35
CA ALA A 70 8.68 10.63 12.65
C ALA A 70 7.67 10.84 13.78
N SER A 71 7.88 10.14 14.89
CA SER A 71 7.35 10.64 16.17
C SER A 71 8.15 11.88 16.58
N ILE A 72 7.50 12.92 17.10
CA ILE A 72 8.17 14.20 17.39
C ILE A 72 8.04 14.50 18.87
N PHE A 73 9.17 14.69 19.55
CA PHE A 73 9.20 15.19 20.92
C PHE A 73 9.51 16.69 20.93
N ASP A 74 8.59 17.49 21.44
CA ASP A 74 8.71 18.95 21.50
C ASP A 74 9.33 19.47 22.82
N GLY A 75 9.84 18.56 23.66
CA GLY A 75 10.35 18.87 25.00
C GLY A 75 9.33 18.65 26.11
N SER A 76 8.03 18.52 25.77
CA SER A 76 6.96 18.24 26.74
C SER A 76 6.09 17.05 26.32
N VAL A 77 5.80 16.89 25.03
CA VAL A 77 4.93 15.84 24.51
C VAL A 77 5.65 15.12 23.37
N LEU A 78 5.66 13.79 23.43
CA LEU A 78 6.04 12.92 22.33
C LEU A 78 4.79 12.57 21.54
N ARG A 79 4.72 13.10 20.32
CA ARG A 79 3.60 12.90 19.39
C ARG A 79 3.91 11.73 18.47
N VAL A 80 3.11 10.68 18.57
CA VAL A 80 3.19 9.50 17.71
C VAL A 80 2.11 9.64 16.64
N PRO A 81 2.48 9.87 15.36
CA PRO A 81 1.51 10.21 14.33
C PRO A 81 0.56 9.05 14.01
N THR A 82 1.10 7.83 13.96
CA THR A 82 0.33 6.61 13.66
C THR A 82 0.94 5.43 14.40
N VAL A 83 0.09 4.66 15.09
CA VAL A 83 0.37 3.34 15.65
C VAL A 83 -0.81 2.42 15.37
N ASP A 84 -0.55 1.20 14.89
CA ASP A 84 -1.58 0.16 14.79
C ASP A 84 -1.82 -0.47 16.17
N VAL A 85 -3.08 -0.49 16.60
CA VAL A 85 -3.54 -1.16 17.82
C VAL A 85 -4.74 -2.03 17.46
N GLY A 86 -4.47 -3.31 17.24
CA GLY A 86 -5.52 -4.29 16.95
C GLY A 86 -6.21 -4.09 15.61
N GLY A 87 -5.48 -3.60 14.59
CA GLY A 87 -6.01 -3.34 13.25
C GLY A 87 -6.66 -1.96 13.08
N THR A 88 -6.56 -1.10 14.09
CA THR A 88 -7.02 0.29 14.04
C THR A 88 -5.84 1.21 14.30
N ASN A 89 -5.70 2.22 13.44
CA ASN A 89 -4.63 3.21 13.56
C ASN A 89 -5.01 4.31 14.53
N TYR A 90 -4.09 4.69 15.41
CA TYR A 90 -4.25 5.78 16.35
C TYR A 90 -3.07 6.75 16.29
N SER A 91 -3.33 8.03 16.57
CA SER A 91 -2.32 9.00 16.96
C SER A 91 -2.27 9.09 18.48
N LEU A 92 -1.08 9.20 19.06
CA LEU A 92 -0.90 9.32 20.51
C LEU A 92 -0.17 10.61 20.86
N ASP A 93 -0.63 11.29 21.91
CA ASP A 93 0.16 12.29 22.61
C ASP A 93 0.63 11.71 23.95
N LEU A 94 1.95 11.60 24.11
CA LEU A 94 2.60 11.07 25.31
C LEU A 94 3.31 12.20 26.05
N ALA A 95 2.69 12.74 27.11
CA ALA A 95 3.25 13.82 27.92
C ALA A 95 4.38 13.33 28.82
N LEU A 96 5.53 14.02 28.85
CA LEU A 96 6.64 13.72 29.74
C LEU A 96 6.25 14.01 31.19
N ILE A 97 6.35 13.01 32.06
CA ILE A 97 6.04 13.14 33.49
C ILE A 97 7.25 12.94 34.42
N SER A 98 8.32 12.34 33.91
CA SER A 98 9.60 12.19 34.61
C SER A 98 10.74 12.19 33.60
N GLY A 99 11.85 12.88 33.90
CA GLY A 99 13.07 12.87 33.08
C GLY A 99 14.14 11.88 33.55
N ASP A 100 14.03 11.36 34.77
CA ASP A 100 14.98 10.41 35.35
C ASP A 100 14.27 9.44 36.33
N PRO A 101 13.91 8.21 35.92
CA PRO A 101 13.97 7.72 34.53
C PRO A 101 12.95 8.43 33.63
N ILE A 102 13.24 8.47 32.32
CA ILE A 102 12.34 9.04 31.32
C ILE A 102 11.03 8.24 31.28
N THR A 103 9.93 8.91 31.61
CA THR A 103 8.59 8.33 31.63
C THR A 103 7.61 9.30 30.99
N PHE A 104 6.83 8.80 30.04
CA PHE A 104 5.72 9.51 29.44
C PHE A 104 4.39 8.98 29.96
N ARG A 105 3.33 9.78 29.88
CA ARG A 105 1.96 9.39 30.17
C ARG A 105 1.10 9.65 28.94
N LEU A 106 0.26 8.69 28.57
CA LEU A 106 -0.76 8.91 27.54
C LEU A 106 -1.69 10.04 28.00
N SER A 107 -1.64 11.16 27.29
CA SER A 107 -2.47 12.34 27.59
C SER A 107 -3.62 12.51 26.62
N ASP A 108 -3.46 12.08 25.37
CA ASP A 108 -4.52 12.10 24.36
C ASP A 108 -4.30 10.99 23.32
N TYR A 109 -5.38 10.57 22.67
CA TYR A 109 -5.34 9.68 21.53
C TYR A 109 -6.53 9.93 20.60
N ALA A 110 -6.32 9.73 19.31
CA ALA A 110 -7.37 9.83 18.31
C ALA A 110 -7.23 8.71 17.28
N GLU A 111 -8.35 8.16 16.82
CA GLU A 111 -8.35 7.24 15.68
C GLU A 111 -7.92 8.01 14.43
N VAL A 112 -6.97 7.43 13.70
CA VAL A 112 -6.48 7.96 12.45
C VAL A 112 -7.14 7.16 11.34
N ALA A 113 -7.91 7.84 10.50
CA ALA A 113 -8.46 7.22 9.31
C ALA A 113 -7.32 6.59 8.51
N ALA A 114 -7.49 5.33 8.10
CA ALA A 114 -6.54 4.68 7.20
C ALA A 114 -6.31 5.61 6.00
N PRO A 115 -5.06 5.73 5.52
CA PRO A 115 -4.81 6.51 4.32
C PRO A 115 -5.69 6.00 3.20
N THR A 116 -6.32 6.91 2.44
CA THR A 116 -7.07 6.53 1.24
C THR A 116 -6.16 5.67 0.36
N PRO A 117 -6.53 4.42 0.05
CA PRO A 117 -5.65 3.55 -0.72
C PRO A 117 -5.29 4.20 -2.06
N SER A 118 -4.03 4.08 -2.49
CA SER A 118 -3.62 4.63 -3.78
C SER A 118 -4.46 4.05 -4.91
N ALA A 119 -4.58 4.77 -6.03
CA ALA A 119 -5.32 4.27 -7.19
C ALA A 119 -4.82 2.88 -7.65
N LEU A 120 -3.50 2.61 -7.56
CA LEU A 120 -2.94 1.29 -7.83
C LEU A 120 -3.39 0.22 -6.84
N ALA A 121 -3.44 0.53 -5.54
CA ALA A 121 -3.91 -0.40 -4.52
C ALA A 121 -5.39 -0.75 -4.72
N GLN A 122 -6.21 0.24 -5.05
CA GLN A 122 -7.62 0.05 -5.39
C GLN A 122 -7.78 -0.79 -6.67
N ALA A 123 -7.03 -0.48 -7.74
CA ALA A 123 -7.05 -1.24 -8.99
C ALA A 123 -6.64 -2.71 -8.77
N THR A 124 -5.60 -2.94 -7.96
CA THR A 124 -5.09 -4.28 -7.64
C THR A 124 -6.12 -5.10 -6.88
N THR A 125 -6.77 -4.49 -5.88
CA THR A 125 -7.83 -5.14 -5.10
C THR A 125 -9.02 -5.49 -5.98
N LEU A 126 -9.54 -4.52 -6.72
CA LEU A 126 -10.67 -4.72 -7.63
C LEU A 126 -10.36 -5.78 -8.70
N PHE A 127 -9.11 -5.80 -9.19
CA PHE A 127 -8.66 -6.79 -10.15
C PHE A 127 -8.72 -8.22 -9.58
N GLY A 128 -8.17 -8.43 -8.38
CA GLY A 128 -8.19 -9.72 -7.71
C GLY A 128 -9.61 -10.20 -7.41
N ASP A 129 -10.45 -9.32 -6.86
CA ASP A 129 -11.78 -9.68 -6.38
C ASP A 129 -12.79 -9.92 -7.50
N SER A 130 -12.70 -9.14 -8.58
CA SER A 130 -13.78 -9.03 -9.57
C SER A 130 -13.36 -9.25 -11.02
N ILE A 131 -12.08 -9.18 -11.37
CA ILE A 131 -11.64 -9.16 -12.76
C ILE A 131 -10.88 -10.43 -13.16
N GLU A 132 -9.90 -10.88 -12.38
CA GLU A 132 -9.01 -11.98 -12.76
C GLU A 132 -9.82 -13.23 -13.11
N THR A 133 -10.63 -13.73 -12.18
CA THR A 133 -11.39 -14.97 -12.41
C THR A 133 -12.56 -14.75 -13.37
N GLN A 134 -13.37 -13.72 -13.13
CA GLN A 134 -14.68 -13.56 -13.78
C GLN A 134 -14.58 -12.98 -15.20
N ILE A 135 -13.51 -12.25 -15.51
CA ILE A 135 -13.32 -11.58 -16.80
C ILE A 135 -12.10 -12.17 -17.51
N VAL A 136 -10.91 -12.10 -16.91
CA VAL A 136 -9.67 -12.48 -17.62
C VAL A 136 -9.64 -13.98 -17.89
N GLN A 137 -9.75 -14.80 -16.85
CA GLN A 137 -9.68 -16.25 -16.96
C GLN A 137 -10.90 -16.81 -17.71
N ALA A 138 -12.11 -16.37 -17.37
CA ALA A 138 -13.33 -16.89 -17.98
C ALA A 138 -13.56 -16.46 -19.44
N LYS A 139 -13.10 -15.29 -19.86
CA LYS A 139 -13.46 -14.70 -21.16
C LYS A 139 -12.23 -14.34 -22.00
N CYS A 140 -11.30 -13.56 -21.46
CA CYS A 140 -10.23 -12.97 -22.26
C CYS A 140 -9.18 -13.99 -22.68
N THR A 141 -8.78 -14.90 -21.79
CA THR A 141 -7.72 -15.89 -22.07
C THR A 141 -8.09 -16.88 -23.17
N VAL A 142 -9.37 -16.98 -23.56
CA VAL A 142 -9.82 -17.80 -24.68
C VAL A 142 -9.19 -17.36 -26.01
N CYS A 143 -8.88 -16.07 -26.17
CA CYS A 143 -8.31 -15.52 -27.40
C CYS A 143 -6.98 -14.78 -27.18
N HIS A 144 -6.78 -14.19 -25.99
CA HIS A 144 -5.68 -13.28 -25.66
C HIS A 144 -4.54 -13.98 -24.91
N LYS A 145 -4.15 -15.17 -25.34
CA LYS A 145 -2.90 -15.82 -24.88
C LYS A 145 -1.93 -15.95 -26.04
N VAL A 146 -0.64 -16.05 -25.73
CA VAL A 146 0.40 -16.34 -26.71
C VAL A 146 0.03 -17.60 -27.51
N GLY A 147 0.06 -17.49 -28.83
CA GLY A 147 -0.28 -18.56 -29.77
C GLY A 147 -1.77 -18.64 -30.14
N LEU A 148 -2.64 -17.81 -29.55
CA LEU A 148 -4.06 -17.76 -29.88
C LEU A 148 -4.39 -16.60 -30.84
N ILE A 149 -5.63 -16.57 -31.32
CA ILE A 149 -6.09 -15.69 -32.40
C ILE A 149 -5.87 -14.19 -32.14
N ALA A 150 -5.85 -13.75 -30.87
CA ALA A 150 -5.63 -12.36 -30.50
C ALA A 150 -4.21 -12.07 -29.96
N SER A 151 -3.22 -12.93 -30.27
CA SER A 151 -1.85 -12.77 -29.76
C SER A 151 -1.19 -11.42 -30.12
N ASN A 152 -1.65 -10.77 -31.19
CA ASN A 152 -1.09 -9.50 -31.67
C ASN A 152 -1.86 -8.27 -31.19
N SER A 153 -2.81 -8.43 -30.24
CA SER A 153 -3.69 -7.33 -29.83
C SER A 153 -3.06 -6.34 -28.83
N GLY A 154 -1.85 -6.64 -28.34
CA GLY A 154 -1.23 -5.88 -27.24
C GLY A 154 -1.78 -6.20 -25.84
N LEU A 155 -2.82 -7.04 -25.75
CA LEU A 155 -3.34 -7.59 -24.50
C LEU A 155 -3.06 -9.10 -24.50
N LEU A 156 -2.07 -9.50 -23.71
CA LEU A 156 -1.63 -10.88 -23.58
C LEU A 156 -1.72 -11.30 -22.12
N PHE A 157 -2.62 -12.23 -21.84
CA PHE A 157 -2.87 -12.78 -20.52
C PHE A 157 -2.20 -14.15 -20.36
N VAL A 158 -2.04 -14.57 -19.12
CA VAL A 158 -1.60 -15.91 -18.73
C VAL A 158 -2.70 -16.64 -17.99
N SER A 159 -2.74 -17.97 -18.13
CA SER A 159 -3.65 -18.82 -17.36
C SER A 159 -3.35 -18.74 -15.85
N THR A 160 -4.33 -19.09 -15.02
CA THR A 160 -4.21 -19.14 -13.56
C THR A 160 -2.98 -19.93 -13.11
N ARG A 161 -2.15 -19.25 -12.31
CA ARG A 161 -0.97 -19.77 -11.61
C ARG A 161 -0.51 -18.70 -10.61
N ASP A 162 0.44 -19.04 -9.75
CA ASP A 162 1.05 -18.05 -8.85
C ASP A 162 1.58 -16.85 -9.65
N GLY A 163 1.15 -15.65 -9.26
CA GLY A 163 1.48 -14.39 -9.94
C GLY A 163 0.73 -14.11 -11.25
N SER A 164 -0.26 -14.94 -11.65
CA SER A 164 -1.07 -14.66 -12.86
C SER A 164 -1.80 -13.33 -12.74
N ALA A 165 -2.39 -13.04 -11.57
CA ALA A 165 -3.16 -11.82 -11.36
C ALA A 165 -2.31 -10.56 -11.58
N ALA A 166 -1.11 -10.51 -10.98
CA ALA A 166 -0.17 -9.41 -11.19
C ALA A 166 0.24 -9.28 -12.66
N THR A 167 0.57 -10.40 -13.31
CA THR A 167 0.94 -10.43 -14.74
C THR A 167 -0.19 -9.90 -15.63
N ASN A 168 -1.43 -10.32 -15.37
CA ASN A 168 -2.60 -9.95 -16.15
C ASN A 168 -3.03 -8.49 -15.90
N LEU A 169 -2.90 -8.00 -14.68
CA LEU A 169 -3.09 -6.58 -14.36
C LEU A 169 -2.07 -5.70 -15.10
N SER A 170 -0.79 -6.11 -15.10
CA SER A 170 0.25 -5.41 -15.86
C SER A 170 -0.02 -5.41 -17.37
N ALA A 171 -0.64 -6.46 -17.93
CA ALA A 171 -1.03 -6.47 -19.34
C ALA A 171 -2.04 -5.36 -19.65
N PHE A 172 -3.02 -5.11 -18.77
CA PHE A 172 -3.93 -3.97 -18.90
C PHE A 172 -3.19 -2.64 -18.76
N ALA A 173 -2.38 -2.47 -17.73
CA ALA A 173 -1.62 -1.23 -17.51
C ALA A 173 -0.73 -0.88 -18.73
N ASN A 174 -0.04 -1.87 -19.28
CA ASN A 174 0.82 -1.71 -20.45
C ASN A 174 0.02 -1.36 -21.72
N TYR A 175 -1.16 -1.94 -21.90
CA TYR A 175 -2.02 -1.60 -23.04
C TYR A 175 -2.60 -0.19 -22.92
N LEU A 176 -2.99 0.22 -21.70
CA LEU A 176 -3.49 1.55 -21.43
C LEU A 176 -2.43 2.61 -21.75
N ASN A 177 -1.21 2.43 -21.24
CA ASN A 177 -0.08 3.35 -21.45
C ASN A 177 -0.49 4.84 -21.28
N GLY A 178 -1.26 5.14 -20.22
CA GLY A 178 -1.76 6.49 -19.92
C GLY A 178 -2.85 7.03 -20.86
N SER A 179 -3.42 6.21 -21.74
CA SER A 179 -4.36 6.63 -22.78
C SER A 179 -5.82 6.35 -22.43
N GLU A 180 -6.60 7.40 -22.23
CA GLU A 180 -8.06 7.31 -22.12
C GLU A 180 -8.70 6.72 -23.40
N ALA A 181 -8.11 6.95 -24.56
CA ALA A 181 -8.57 6.34 -25.81
C ALA A 181 -8.38 4.81 -25.81
N SER A 182 -7.28 4.30 -25.21
CA SER A 182 -7.08 2.85 -25.02
C SER A 182 -8.10 2.26 -24.05
N ARG A 183 -8.41 2.97 -22.96
CA ARG A 183 -9.47 2.58 -22.01
C ARG A 183 -10.84 2.51 -22.69
N ALA A 184 -11.25 3.57 -23.38
CA ALA A 184 -12.50 3.64 -24.12
C ALA A 184 -12.59 2.53 -25.19
N ARG A 185 -11.46 2.21 -25.84
CA ARG A 185 -11.39 1.11 -26.80
C ARG A 185 -11.65 -0.25 -26.16
N ILE A 186 -11.03 -0.57 -25.01
CA ILE A 186 -11.31 -1.84 -24.30
C ILE A 186 -12.80 -1.93 -23.99
N LEU A 187 -13.37 -0.90 -23.36
CA LEU A 187 -14.77 -0.90 -22.93
C LEU A 187 -15.75 -1.02 -24.11
N SER A 188 -15.45 -0.37 -25.23
CA SER A 188 -16.23 -0.53 -26.46
C SER A 188 -16.13 -1.96 -27.01
N MET A 189 -14.92 -2.50 -27.14
CA MET A 189 -14.70 -3.81 -27.75
C MET A 189 -15.32 -4.95 -26.94
N VAL A 190 -15.23 -4.95 -25.61
CA VAL A 190 -15.82 -6.02 -24.77
C VAL A 190 -17.34 -6.08 -24.87
N THR A 191 -17.99 -5.02 -25.33
CA THR A 191 -19.44 -4.97 -25.59
C THR A 191 -19.83 -5.49 -26.98
N GLY A 192 -18.85 -5.93 -27.77
CA GLY A 192 -19.02 -6.52 -29.11
C GLY A 192 -18.73 -5.55 -30.26
N VAL A 193 -18.38 -4.30 -29.99
CA VAL A 193 -18.08 -3.31 -31.04
C VAL A 193 -16.68 -3.55 -31.61
N GLY A 194 -16.62 -4.13 -32.81
CA GLY A 194 -15.34 -4.39 -33.50
C GLY A 194 -14.47 -5.47 -32.85
N HIS A 195 -15.07 -6.33 -32.01
CA HIS A 195 -14.36 -7.41 -31.34
C HIS A 195 -14.68 -8.76 -31.98
N THR A 196 -13.68 -9.41 -32.59
CA THR A 196 -13.84 -10.67 -33.32
C THR A 196 -14.37 -11.81 -32.45
N GLY A 197 -14.07 -11.80 -31.14
CA GLY A 197 -14.63 -12.77 -30.19
C GLY A 197 -16.12 -12.57 -29.90
N GLY A 198 -16.76 -11.57 -30.52
CA GLY A 198 -18.13 -11.17 -30.23
C GLY A 198 -18.23 -10.44 -28.89
N LYS A 199 -19.47 -10.26 -28.44
CA LYS A 199 -19.80 -9.60 -27.18
C LYS A 199 -19.40 -10.45 -25.98
N GLN A 200 -18.61 -9.87 -25.08
CA GLN A 200 -18.11 -10.54 -23.87
C GLN A 200 -18.92 -10.19 -22.62
N MET A 201 -19.46 -8.97 -22.58
CA MET A 201 -20.25 -8.44 -21.48
C MET A 201 -21.29 -7.43 -21.97
N GLU A 202 -22.36 -7.27 -21.18
CA GLU A 202 -23.39 -6.26 -21.41
C GLU A 202 -22.89 -4.89 -20.96
N VAL A 203 -23.22 -3.84 -21.73
CA VAL A 203 -22.95 -2.45 -21.33
C VAL A 203 -23.62 -2.19 -19.99
N GLY A 204 -22.88 -1.68 -19.02
CA GLY A 204 -23.42 -1.32 -17.70
C GLY A 204 -23.68 -2.50 -16.77
N SER A 205 -23.38 -3.75 -17.15
CA SER A 205 -23.34 -4.86 -16.19
C SER A 205 -22.23 -4.66 -15.16
N ASP A 206 -22.33 -5.33 -14.01
CA ASP A 206 -21.32 -5.25 -12.93
C ASP A 206 -19.91 -5.58 -13.46
N LEU A 207 -19.78 -6.60 -14.33
CA LEU A 207 -18.49 -6.94 -14.96
C LEU A 207 -17.95 -5.78 -15.80
N HIS A 208 -18.80 -5.11 -16.57
CA HIS A 208 -18.42 -3.97 -17.39
C HIS A 208 -18.05 -2.75 -16.55
N GLN A 209 -18.80 -2.48 -15.48
CA GLN A 209 -18.52 -1.38 -14.56
C GLN A 209 -17.22 -1.61 -13.79
N ASN A 210 -17.02 -2.80 -13.22
CA ASN A 210 -15.80 -3.15 -12.50
C ASN A 210 -14.56 -3.09 -13.41
N LEU A 211 -14.68 -3.55 -14.67
CA LEU A 211 -13.61 -3.41 -15.65
C LEU A 211 -13.32 -1.93 -15.94
N GLY A 212 -14.35 -1.12 -16.18
CA GLY A 212 -14.19 0.31 -16.46
C GLY A 212 -13.59 1.11 -15.31
N GLU A 213 -13.90 0.70 -14.08
CA GLU A 213 -13.36 1.30 -12.87
C GLU A 213 -11.91 0.90 -12.64
N MET A 214 -11.57 -0.38 -12.76
CA MET A 214 -10.18 -0.83 -12.65
C MET A 214 -9.28 -0.15 -13.70
N LEU A 215 -9.74 -0.03 -14.94
CA LEU A 215 -9.00 0.69 -15.99
C LEU A 215 -8.85 2.18 -15.70
N ARG A 216 -9.85 2.82 -15.06
CA ARG A 216 -9.78 4.23 -14.64
C ARG A 216 -8.71 4.41 -13.56
N LEU A 217 -8.73 3.57 -12.53
CA LEU A 217 -7.77 3.59 -11.43
C LEU A 217 -6.32 3.37 -11.93
N LEU A 218 -6.12 2.51 -12.93
CA LEU A 218 -4.81 2.36 -13.57
C LEU A 218 -4.34 3.63 -14.31
N LEU A 219 -5.24 4.36 -14.97
CA LEU A 219 -4.89 5.63 -15.61
C LEU A 219 -4.54 6.71 -14.59
N GLU A 220 -5.28 6.81 -13.49
CA GLU A 220 -4.97 7.74 -12.39
C GLU A 220 -3.59 7.47 -11.82
N HIS A 221 -3.30 6.21 -11.53
CA HIS A 221 -1.97 5.80 -11.10
C HIS A 221 -0.88 6.19 -12.11
N GLN A 222 -1.11 5.97 -13.41
CA GLN A 222 -0.14 6.33 -14.47
C GLN A 222 0.03 7.85 -14.65
N ALA A 223 -0.99 8.63 -14.30
CA ALA A 223 -0.94 10.09 -14.28
C ALA A 223 -0.26 10.65 -13.02
N GLY A 224 -0.01 9.82 -12.00
CA GLY A 224 0.51 10.24 -10.70
C GLY A 224 -0.52 10.96 -9.84
N ILE A 225 -1.81 10.65 -10.04
CA ILE A 225 -2.96 11.24 -9.35
C ILE A 225 -3.56 10.22 -8.38
#